data_AF-A0A1G2LBB4-F1
#
_entry.id   AF-A0A1G2LBB4-F1
#
_cell.length_a   1.000
_cell.length_b   1.000
_cell.length_c   1.000
_cell.angle_alpha   90.00
_cell.angle_beta   90.00
_cell.angle_gamma   90.00
#
_symmetry.space_group_name_H-M   'P 1'
#
loop_
_entity.id
_entity.type
_entity.pdbx_description
1 polymer ?
#
loop_
_entity_poly.entity_id
_entity_poly.type
_entity_poly.pdbx_seq_one_letter_code
_entity_poly.pdbx_strand_id
1 'polypeptide(L)'
;MTSQEAYSSSEVPERSGDDVSTRGEQRERLYESVERKIDIARDIWLAAEGLEPPRAGDDDAAIRAERAALERPLENIYRQFPGARGLTERYQSLYVRLNQLEDEMQHTEAEERTNAVYIANEPVGDEMEKIREQLRTLEDDDNFLFVRTVSRGITAALETRQSMRDILRRLGPRAGDPAAYEEELPEEHREQFRRSIVAVSPERFSFIVDIGRDGFRRLGPRYKDASGIHVAPCWSLINRTMLDGQNLMAGIFGDEHEMKRWQHQPAITAKHEDFHAFFQGFAEKQGFFSVQRISRQADQLLRLKEIQAPKAVIDHELQIFARRARTFQDYGHEELLAELASAPHEVIPNSTYAAEMGKTEALLHGLKGRDPDLDRIIDQEIKNLDVSRIRERFQRLYETVREKAPERLLDLDIALAIFPPSKMRHVERLVERWVPHGLERDQSGGGREDGPEPLP
;
A
#
# COMPACT_ATOMS: atom_id res chain seq x y z
N MET A 1 -12.96 -63.41 -35.72
CA MET A 1 -11.77 -63.87 -36.45
C MET A 1 -11.13 -62.63 -37.05
N THR A 2 -10.16 -62.05 -36.31
CA THR A 2 -8.72 -61.93 -36.68
C THR A 2 -8.44 -60.68 -37.54
N SER A 3 -7.87 -59.62 -36.93
CA SER A 3 -6.43 -59.21 -37.02
C SER A 3 -6.20 -58.35 -38.28
N GLN A 4 -5.40 -57.28 -38.36
CA GLN A 4 -4.26 -56.80 -37.56
C GLN A 4 -3.91 -55.36 -38.01
N GLU A 5 -3.15 -54.70 -37.14
CA GLU A 5 -2.57 -53.34 -37.10
C GLU A 5 -2.02 -52.68 -38.39
N ALA A 6 -2.04 -51.34 -38.41
CA ALA A 6 -0.90 -50.53 -38.85
C ALA A 6 -0.87 -49.17 -38.12
N TYR A 7 0.15 -49.00 -37.27
CA TYR A 7 0.62 -47.74 -36.69
C TYR A 7 1.04 -46.75 -37.80
N SER A 8 0.67 -45.47 -37.68
CA SER A 8 1.32 -44.37 -38.42
C SER A 8 1.51 -43.15 -37.52
N SER A 9 2.76 -42.99 -37.09
CA SER A 9 3.48 -41.75 -36.77
C SER A 9 2.68 -40.51 -36.32
N SER A 10 2.72 -40.28 -35.02
CA SER A 10 2.68 -38.96 -34.40
C SER A 10 3.88 -38.11 -34.85
N GLU A 11 3.66 -37.12 -35.71
CA GLU A 11 4.60 -36.02 -35.88
C GLU A 11 4.44 -35.08 -34.67
N VAL A 12 5.45 -35.11 -33.80
CA VAL A 12 5.68 -34.11 -32.77
C VAL A 12 6.04 -32.81 -33.50
N PRO A 13 5.35 -31.68 -33.28
CA PRO A 13 5.80 -30.43 -33.84
C PRO A 13 7.14 -30.09 -33.18
N GLU A 14 8.19 -30.01 -33.99
CA GLU A 14 9.46 -29.44 -33.60
C GLU A 14 9.18 -28.06 -32.99
N ARG A 15 9.49 -27.91 -31.69
CA ARG A 15 9.50 -26.61 -31.02
C ARG A 15 10.62 -25.80 -31.65
N SER A 16 10.27 -24.95 -32.62
CA SER A 16 11.15 -23.92 -33.14
C SER A 16 11.61 -23.00 -32.00
N GLY A 17 12.90 -22.72 -31.98
CA GLY A 17 13.61 -21.94 -30.97
C GLY A 17 13.32 -20.43 -30.97
N ASP A 18 12.06 -20.01 -31.14
CA ASP A 18 11.64 -18.59 -31.15
C ASP A 18 11.06 -18.10 -29.81
N ASP A 19 10.98 -18.94 -28.77
CA ASP A 19 10.27 -18.63 -27.52
C ASP A 19 11.08 -17.79 -26.50
N VAL A 20 12.28 -17.33 -26.88
CA VAL A 20 13.14 -16.46 -26.03
C VAL A 20 12.93 -14.97 -26.36
N SER A 21 12.64 -14.62 -27.62
CA SER A 21 12.37 -13.24 -28.07
C SER A 21 11.08 -12.68 -27.44
N THR A 22 10.04 -13.52 -27.39
CA THR A 22 8.72 -13.16 -26.87
C THR A 22 8.71 -12.86 -25.37
N ARG A 23 9.51 -13.58 -24.57
CA ARG A 23 9.59 -13.38 -23.11
C ARG A 23 10.38 -12.14 -22.72
N GLY A 24 11.42 -11.79 -23.49
CA GLY A 24 12.18 -10.56 -23.29
C GLY A 24 11.32 -9.33 -23.58
N GLU A 25 10.65 -9.32 -24.73
CA GLU A 25 9.76 -8.23 -25.15
C GLU A 25 8.54 -8.06 -24.23
N GLN A 26 7.94 -9.16 -23.78
CA GLN A 26 6.82 -9.10 -22.82
C GLN A 26 7.25 -8.52 -21.46
N ARG A 27 8.46 -8.86 -20.98
CA ARG A 27 9.00 -8.28 -19.74
C ARG A 27 9.30 -6.80 -19.90
N GLU A 28 9.87 -6.39 -21.03
CA GLU A 28 10.18 -4.98 -21.26
C GLU A 28 8.91 -4.12 -21.28
N ARG A 29 7.86 -4.57 -21.98
CA ARG A 29 6.55 -3.90 -21.98
C ARG A 29 5.92 -3.82 -20.58
N LEU A 30 6.11 -4.83 -19.73
CA LEU A 30 5.65 -4.79 -18.34
C LEU A 30 6.39 -3.70 -17.55
N TYR A 31 7.71 -3.60 -17.68
CA TYR A 31 8.48 -2.57 -16.97
C TYR A 31 8.19 -1.16 -17.51
N GLU A 32 8.01 -0.98 -18.82
CA GLU A 32 7.54 0.28 -19.41
C GLU A 32 6.14 0.68 -18.90
N SER A 33 5.26 -0.30 -18.67
CA SER A 33 3.94 -0.04 -18.07
C SER A 33 4.10 0.44 -16.62
N VAL A 34 4.98 -0.22 -15.86
CA VAL A 34 5.27 0.14 -14.48
C VAL A 34 5.92 1.51 -14.35
N GLU A 35 6.87 1.86 -15.21
CA GLU A 35 7.49 3.19 -15.21
C GLU A 35 6.47 4.28 -15.52
N ARG A 36 5.54 4.05 -16.46
CA ARG A 36 4.43 4.97 -16.71
C ARG A 36 3.56 5.18 -15.48
N LYS A 37 3.27 4.10 -14.72
CA LYS A 37 2.53 4.20 -13.45
C LYS A 37 3.29 5.00 -12.40
N ILE A 38 4.62 4.83 -12.32
CA ILE A 38 5.48 5.60 -11.43
C ILE A 38 5.47 7.08 -11.83
N ASP A 39 5.61 7.40 -13.12
CA ASP A 39 5.57 8.78 -13.62
C ASP A 39 4.24 9.47 -13.25
N ILE A 40 3.13 8.76 -13.42
CA ILE A 40 1.80 9.25 -13.04
C ILE A 40 1.71 9.50 -11.53
N ALA A 41 2.12 8.54 -10.72
CA ALA A 41 2.09 8.68 -9.26
C ALA A 41 3.04 9.80 -8.78
N ARG A 42 4.12 10.05 -9.53
CA ARG A 42 5.02 11.20 -9.30
C ARG A 42 4.32 12.51 -9.53
N ASP A 43 3.64 12.66 -10.67
CA ASP A 43 2.91 13.88 -10.99
C ASP A 43 1.83 14.18 -9.94
N ILE A 44 1.17 13.14 -9.42
CA ILE A 44 0.18 13.26 -8.35
C ILE A 44 0.82 13.70 -7.04
N TRP A 45 1.91 13.04 -6.64
CA TRP A 45 2.62 13.38 -5.41
C TRP A 45 3.18 14.80 -5.47
N LEU A 46 3.82 15.20 -6.57
CA LEU A 46 4.34 16.55 -6.75
C LEU A 46 3.23 17.61 -6.72
N ALA A 47 2.06 17.31 -7.29
CA ALA A 47 0.90 18.18 -7.18
C ALA A 47 0.40 18.30 -5.74
N ALA A 48 0.39 17.20 -4.99
CA ALA A 48 -0.03 17.15 -3.58
C ALA A 48 0.96 17.87 -2.65
N GLU A 49 2.26 17.64 -2.81
CA GLU A 49 3.33 18.25 -2.02
C GLU A 49 3.35 19.78 -2.16
N GLY A 50 3.04 20.27 -3.37
CA GLY A 50 2.93 21.70 -3.68
C GLY A 50 1.71 22.41 -3.07
N LEU A 51 0.79 21.69 -2.42
CA LEU A 51 -0.36 22.29 -1.75
C LEU A 51 0.02 22.90 -0.40
N GLU A 52 -0.60 24.01 -0.08
CA GLU A 52 -0.57 24.61 1.25
C GLU A 52 -1.56 23.88 2.19
N PRO A 53 -1.32 23.92 3.52
CA PRO A 53 -2.32 23.52 4.51
C PRO A 53 -3.66 24.24 4.30
N PRO A 54 -4.81 23.55 4.43
CA PRO A 54 -6.13 24.19 4.30
C PRO A 54 -6.31 25.32 5.32
N ARG A 55 -7.03 26.38 4.92
CA ARG A 55 -7.35 27.52 5.79
C ARG A 55 -8.86 27.71 5.90
N ALA A 56 -9.33 28.19 7.05
CA ALA A 56 -10.76 28.43 7.28
C ALA A 56 -11.39 29.38 6.24
N GLY A 57 -10.59 30.36 5.78
CA GLY A 57 -11.00 31.40 4.85
C GLY A 57 -10.68 31.13 3.38
N ASP A 58 -10.30 29.90 3.01
CA ASP A 58 -10.10 29.57 1.60
C ASP A 58 -11.39 29.79 0.81
N ASP A 59 -11.28 30.58 -0.27
CA ASP A 59 -12.38 30.89 -1.16
C ASP A 59 -12.60 29.77 -2.20
N ASP A 60 -13.71 29.85 -2.93
CA ASP A 60 -14.02 28.86 -3.96
C ASP A 60 -12.96 28.80 -5.07
N ALA A 61 -12.19 29.87 -5.28
CA ALA A 61 -11.13 29.89 -6.28
C ALA A 61 -9.94 29.04 -5.82
N ALA A 62 -9.51 29.16 -4.57
CA ALA A 62 -8.49 28.32 -3.96
C ALA A 62 -8.89 26.85 -3.96
N ILE A 63 -10.14 26.55 -3.58
CA ILE A 63 -10.67 25.17 -3.58
C ILE A 63 -10.70 24.58 -4.99
N ARG A 64 -11.13 25.36 -6.00
CA ARG A 64 -11.11 24.91 -7.41
C ARG A 64 -9.69 24.71 -7.93
N ALA A 65 -8.75 25.57 -7.56
CA ALA A 65 -7.35 25.47 -7.98
C ALA A 65 -6.69 24.22 -7.40
N GLU A 66 -6.91 23.92 -6.12
CA GLU A 66 -6.47 22.69 -5.48
C GLU A 66 -7.05 21.46 -6.17
N ARG A 67 -8.38 21.45 -6.39
CA ARG A 67 -9.05 20.35 -7.06
C ARG A 67 -8.47 20.11 -8.44
N ALA A 68 -8.28 21.18 -9.21
CA ALA A 68 -7.63 21.10 -10.52
C ALA A 68 -6.18 20.60 -10.43
N ALA A 69 -5.42 20.98 -9.39
CA ALA A 69 -4.05 20.50 -9.20
C ALA A 69 -4.00 18.99 -8.96
N LEU A 70 -4.87 18.47 -8.08
CA LEU A 70 -4.93 17.03 -7.77
C LEU A 70 -5.59 16.19 -8.86
N GLU A 71 -6.58 16.73 -9.58
CA GLU A 71 -7.28 16.00 -10.65
C GLU A 71 -6.58 16.08 -12.01
N ARG A 72 -5.76 17.10 -12.27
CA ARG A 72 -5.04 17.24 -13.56
C ARG A 72 -4.20 16.01 -13.94
N PRO A 73 -3.48 15.34 -13.02
CA PRO A 73 -2.83 14.09 -13.33
C PRO A 73 -3.79 13.01 -13.85
N LEU A 74 -5.05 12.92 -13.37
CA LEU A 74 -6.04 11.95 -13.86
C LEU A 74 -6.33 12.12 -15.34
N GLU A 75 -6.39 13.35 -15.84
CA GLU A 75 -6.58 13.59 -17.28
C GLU A 75 -5.43 13.03 -18.10
N ASN A 76 -4.19 13.16 -17.60
CA ASN A 76 -3.02 12.55 -18.23
C ASN A 76 -3.07 11.03 -18.19
N ILE A 77 -3.53 10.43 -17.07
CA ILE A 77 -3.75 8.98 -16.94
C ILE A 77 -4.70 8.47 -18.01
N TYR A 78 -5.85 9.13 -18.18
CA TYR A 78 -6.84 8.70 -19.17
C TYR A 78 -6.34 8.82 -20.62
N ARG A 79 -5.38 9.72 -20.88
CA ARG A 79 -4.69 9.79 -22.18
C ARG A 79 -3.69 8.66 -22.36
N GLN A 80 -2.97 8.29 -21.31
CA GLN A 80 -1.96 7.23 -21.34
C GLN A 80 -2.55 5.81 -21.31
N PHE A 81 -3.72 5.63 -20.70
CA PHE A 81 -4.48 4.37 -20.66
C PHE A 81 -5.84 4.55 -21.34
N PRO A 82 -5.87 4.63 -22.68
CA PRO A 82 -7.12 4.79 -23.43
C PRO A 82 -8.06 3.60 -23.15
N GLY A 83 -9.28 3.91 -22.73
CA GLY A 83 -10.28 2.93 -22.29
C GLY A 83 -10.46 2.84 -20.78
N ALA A 84 -9.46 3.23 -19.97
CA ALA A 84 -9.56 3.17 -18.51
C ALA A 84 -10.75 3.96 -17.98
N ARG A 85 -11.06 5.14 -18.56
CA ARG A 85 -12.24 5.94 -18.21
C ARG A 85 -13.55 5.16 -18.41
N GLY A 86 -13.73 4.54 -19.57
CA GLY A 86 -14.91 3.75 -19.87
C GLY A 86 -15.01 2.51 -18.98
N LEU A 87 -13.88 1.90 -18.61
CA LEU A 87 -13.85 0.81 -17.63
C LEU A 87 -14.22 1.30 -16.21
N THR A 88 -13.78 2.49 -15.79
CA THR A 88 -14.17 3.11 -14.52
C THR A 88 -15.67 3.40 -14.47
N GLU A 89 -16.22 4.03 -15.50
CA GLU A 89 -17.67 4.31 -15.60
C GLU A 89 -18.48 3.01 -15.61
N ARG A 90 -18.02 1.98 -16.35
CA ARG A 90 -18.64 0.66 -16.35
C ARG A 90 -18.59 0.00 -14.97
N TYR A 91 -17.45 0.02 -14.30
CA TYR A 91 -17.29 -0.53 -12.95
C TYR A 91 -18.24 0.13 -11.96
N GLN A 92 -18.33 1.47 -11.97
CA GLN A 92 -19.26 2.20 -11.11
C GLN A 92 -20.72 1.81 -11.39
N SER A 93 -21.09 1.69 -12.66
CA SER A 93 -22.46 1.29 -13.03
C SER A 93 -22.81 -0.12 -12.55
N LEU A 94 -21.88 -1.07 -12.69
CA LEU A 94 -22.03 -2.44 -12.19
C LEU A 94 -22.11 -2.49 -10.66
N TYR A 95 -21.29 -1.69 -9.96
CA TYR A 95 -21.29 -1.65 -8.51
C TYR A 95 -22.60 -1.06 -7.95
N VAL A 96 -23.11 0.02 -8.55
CA VAL A 96 -24.42 0.61 -8.19
C VAL A 96 -25.53 -0.40 -8.41
N ARG A 97 -25.52 -1.12 -9.56
CA ARG A 97 -26.52 -2.17 -9.84
C ARG A 97 -26.43 -3.32 -8.85
N LEU A 98 -25.23 -3.75 -8.46
CA LEU A 98 -25.04 -4.80 -7.47
C LEU A 98 -25.66 -4.41 -6.11
N ASN A 99 -25.40 -3.18 -5.63
CA ASN A 99 -25.99 -2.71 -4.37
C ASN A 99 -27.53 -2.65 -4.45
N GLN A 100 -28.09 -2.20 -5.58
CA GLN A 100 -29.54 -2.20 -5.78
C GLN A 100 -30.13 -3.61 -5.71
N LEU A 101 -29.48 -4.60 -6.33
CA LEU A 101 -29.91 -5.99 -6.26
C LEU A 101 -29.76 -6.58 -4.85
N GLU A 102 -28.71 -6.20 -4.11
CA GLU A 102 -28.53 -6.59 -2.70
C GLU A 102 -29.65 -6.01 -1.81
N ASP A 103 -30.05 -4.76 -2.03
CA ASP A 103 -31.17 -4.12 -1.34
C ASP A 103 -32.51 -4.77 -1.71
N GLU A 104 -32.75 -5.08 -2.99
CA GLU A 104 -33.93 -5.79 -3.49
C GLU A 104 -34.05 -7.19 -2.85
N MET A 105 -32.95 -7.92 -2.76
CA MET A 105 -32.89 -9.24 -2.13
C MET A 105 -33.18 -9.16 -0.63
N GLN A 106 -32.57 -8.21 0.09
CA GLN A 106 -32.84 -8.01 1.52
C GLN A 106 -34.30 -7.63 1.80
N HIS A 107 -34.90 -6.80 0.96
CA HIS A 107 -36.31 -6.41 1.08
C HIS A 107 -37.24 -7.61 0.83
N THR A 108 -36.93 -8.42 -0.19
CA THR A 108 -37.72 -9.60 -0.53
C THR A 108 -37.60 -10.67 0.57
N GLU A 109 -36.40 -10.94 1.08
CA GLU A 109 -36.19 -11.85 2.22
C GLU A 109 -36.92 -11.40 3.48
N ALA A 110 -37.01 -10.09 3.72
CA ALA A 110 -37.78 -9.53 4.83
C ALA A 110 -39.30 -9.75 4.64
N GLU A 111 -39.82 -9.58 3.42
CA GLU A 111 -41.23 -9.84 3.09
C GLU A 111 -41.59 -11.33 3.17
N GLU A 112 -40.71 -12.22 2.69
CA GLU A 112 -40.91 -13.68 2.74
C GLU A 112 -40.94 -14.22 4.18
N ARG A 113 -40.07 -13.69 5.06
CA ARG A 113 -40.12 -13.99 6.51
C ARG A 113 -41.43 -13.55 7.15
N THR A 114 -42.10 -12.55 6.57
CA THR A 114 -43.35 -11.99 7.11
C THR A 114 -44.59 -12.71 6.55
N ASN A 115 -44.54 -13.21 5.30
CA ASN A 115 -45.70 -13.73 4.57
C ASN A 115 -45.70 -15.25 4.29
N ALA A 116 -44.66 -16.01 4.65
CA ALA A 116 -44.59 -17.47 4.45
C ALA A 116 -44.85 -17.94 3.00
N VAL A 117 -44.58 -17.08 2.01
CA VAL A 117 -44.59 -17.42 0.59
C VAL A 117 -43.13 -17.45 0.15
N TYR A 118 -42.65 -18.63 -0.29
CA TYR A 118 -41.34 -18.77 -0.94
C TYR A 118 -41.50 -18.35 -2.41
N ILE A 119 -40.94 -17.21 -2.79
CA ILE A 119 -40.73 -16.85 -4.19
C ILE A 119 -39.26 -17.15 -4.51
N ALA A 120 -38.99 -17.92 -5.55
CA ALA A 120 -37.63 -18.27 -5.91
C ALA A 120 -36.85 -17.02 -6.38
N ASN A 121 -35.91 -16.53 -5.56
CA ASN A 121 -35.00 -15.42 -5.86
C ASN A 121 -33.88 -15.78 -6.88
N GLU A 122 -33.97 -16.92 -7.57
CA GLU A 122 -32.97 -17.39 -8.54
C GLU A 122 -32.59 -16.34 -9.61
N PRO A 123 -33.52 -15.57 -10.22
CA PRO A 123 -33.17 -14.60 -11.25
C PRO A 123 -32.31 -13.43 -10.74
N VAL A 124 -32.54 -12.99 -9.49
CA VAL A 124 -31.77 -11.92 -8.84
C VAL A 124 -30.38 -12.44 -8.47
N GLY A 125 -30.31 -13.66 -7.93
CA GLY A 125 -29.04 -14.32 -7.62
C GLY A 125 -28.14 -14.52 -8.85
N ASP A 126 -28.71 -14.94 -9.98
CA ASP A 126 -27.98 -15.13 -11.24
C ASP A 126 -27.46 -13.80 -11.82
N GLU A 127 -28.25 -12.73 -11.75
CA GLU A 127 -27.81 -11.39 -12.18
C GLU A 127 -26.68 -10.87 -11.29
N MET A 128 -26.78 -11.05 -9.96
CA MET A 128 -25.74 -10.66 -9.01
C MET A 128 -24.43 -11.41 -9.27
N GLU A 129 -24.46 -12.73 -9.51
CA GLU A 129 -23.24 -13.50 -9.78
C GLU A 129 -22.62 -13.08 -11.12
N LYS A 130 -23.43 -12.82 -12.14
CA LYS A 130 -22.94 -12.30 -13.42
C LYS A 130 -22.26 -10.94 -13.27
N ILE A 131 -22.83 -10.03 -12.46
CA ILE A 131 -22.24 -8.73 -12.18
C ILE A 131 -20.93 -8.90 -11.41
N ARG A 132 -20.89 -9.77 -10.40
CA ARG A 132 -19.67 -10.08 -9.64
C ARG A 132 -18.55 -10.62 -10.53
N GLU A 133 -18.88 -11.50 -11.48
CA GLU A 133 -17.89 -12.03 -12.43
C GLU A 133 -17.37 -10.95 -13.40
N GLN A 134 -18.24 -10.05 -13.87
CA GLN A 134 -17.81 -8.90 -14.67
C GLN A 134 -16.91 -7.95 -13.87
N LEU A 135 -17.22 -7.71 -12.60
CA LEU A 135 -16.38 -6.91 -11.71
C LEU A 135 -15.00 -7.58 -11.51
N ARG A 136 -14.94 -8.90 -11.28
CA ARG A 136 -13.67 -9.66 -11.19
C ARG A 136 -12.83 -9.52 -12.45
N THR A 137 -13.44 -9.69 -13.62
CA THR A 137 -12.75 -9.56 -14.91
C THR A 137 -12.14 -8.16 -15.10
N LEU A 138 -12.83 -7.11 -14.65
CA LEU A 138 -12.30 -5.75 -14.67
C LEU A 138 -11.14 -5.60 -13.68
N GLU A 139 -11.27 -6.16 -12.48
CA GLU A 139 -10.25 -6.12 -11.43
C GLU A 139 -8.95 -6.88 -11.78
N ASP A 140 -9.01 -7.82 -12.72
CA ASP A 140 -7.83 -8.51 -13.26
C ASP A 140 -7.01 -7.64 -14.23
N ASP A 141 -7.56 -6.53 -14.74
CA ASP A 141 -6.82 -5.56 -15.56
C ASP A 141 -5.99 -4.62 -14.65
N ASP A 142 -4.68 -4.84 -14.67
CA ASP A 142 -3.69 -4.10 -13.86
C ASP A 142 -3.70 -2.59 -14.13
N ASN A 143 -4.03 -2.14 -15.34
CA ASN A 143 -4.11 -0.71 -15.65
C ASN A 143 -5.41 -0.12 -15.10
N PHE A 144 -6.55 -0.81 -15.30
CA PHE A 144 -7.82 -0.41 -14.70
C PHE A 144 -7.71 -0.29 -13.18
N LEU A 145 -7.13 -1.30 -12.52
CA LEU A 145 -6.96 -1.31 -11.08
C LEU A 145 -6.14 -0.09 -10.62
N PHE A 146 -5.00 0.17 -11.28
CA PHE A 146 -4.17 1.33 -10.99
C PHE A 146 -4.94 2.66 -11.14
N VAL A 147 -5.65 2.86 -12.26
CA VAL A 147 -6.43 4.08 -12.49
C VAL A 147 -7.54 4.25 -11.45
N ARG A 148 -8.22 3.16 -11.08
CA ARG A 148 -9.25 3.16 -10.04
C ARG A 148 -8.66 3.55 -8.68
N THR A 149 -7.55 2.93 -8.28
CA THR A 149 -6.86 3.22 -7.03
C THR A 149 -6.49 4.69 -6.94
N VAL A 150 -5.88 5.23 -8.00
CA VAL A 150 -5.49 6.64 -8.07
C VAL A 150 -6.69 7.57 -7.97
N SER A 151 -7.77 7.29 -8.71
CA SER A 151 -8.99 8.10 -8.67
C SER A 151 -9.63 8.14 -7.28
N ARG A 152 -9.66 6.98 -6.59
CA ARG A 152 -10.14 6.89 -5.20
C ARG A 152 -9.24 7.65 -4.23
N GLY A 153 -7.92 7.53 -4.39
CA GLY A 153 -6.95 8.24 -3.56
C GLY A 153 -7.09 9.75 -3.65
N ILE A 154 -7.20 10.29 -4.87
CA ILE A 154 -7.43 11.73 -5.07
C ILE A 154 -8.76 12.18 -4.46
N THR A 155 -9.82 11.39 -4.62
CA THR A 155 -11.14 11.71 -4.03
C THR A 155 -11.06 11.78 -2.51
N ALA A 156 -10.45 10.77 -1.88
CA ALA A 156 -10.26 10.73 -0.44
C ALA A 156 -9.37 11.88 0.06
N ALA A 157 -8.27 12.20 -0.64
CA ALA A 157 -7.41 13.34 -0.29
C ALA A 157 -8.18 14.67 -0.32
N LEU A 158 -9.06 14.88 -1.32
CA LEU A 158 -9.94 16.04 -1.40
C LEU A 158 -10.98 16.07 -0.27
N GLU A 159 -11.58 14.92 0.06
CA GLU A 159 -12.52 14.78 1.18
C GLU A 159 -11.87 15.06 2.53
N THR A 160 -10.64 14.59 2.74
CA THR A 160 -9.82 14.86 3.93
C THR A 160 -9.56 16.36 4.06
N ARG A 161 -9.11 17.02 2.98
CA ARG A 161 -8.89 18.48 2.97
C ARG A 161 -10.17 19.27 3.21
N GLN A 162 -11.29 18.83 2.65
CA GLN A 162 -12.59 19.44 2.91
C GLN A 162 -12.99 19.28 4.38
N SER A 163 -12.79 18.10 4.97
CA SER A 163 -13.02 17.85 6.40
C SER A 163 -12.20 18.80 7.27
N MET A 164 -10.93 19.01 6.92
CA MET A 164 -10.06 19.96 7.62
C MET A 164 -10.57 21.40 7.54
N ARG A 165 -11.00 21.87 6.36
CA ARG A 165 -11.61 23.20 6.22
C ARG A 165 -12.86 23.35 7.08
N ASP A 166 -13.71 22.33 7.12
CA ASP A 166 -14.95 22.38 7.88
C ASP A 166 -14.70 22.43 9.39
N ILE A 167 -13.69 21.71 9.88
CA ILE A 167 -13.19 21.82 11.26
C ILE A 167 -12.69 23.25 11.53
N LEU A 168 -11.79 23.77 10.69
CA LEU A 168 -11.23 25.12 10.84
C LEU A 168 -12.32 26.22 10.81
N ARG A 169 -13.36 26.04 9.99
CA ARG A 169 -14.51 26.96 9.92
C ARG A 169 -15.34 26.93 11.20
N ARG A 170 -15.60 25.74 11.77
CA ARG A 170 -16.33 25.61 13.05
C ARG A 170 -15.56 26.19 14.23
N LEU A 171 -14.24 26.02 14.23
CA LEU A 171 -13.36 26.62 15.23
C LEU A 171 -13.29 28.15 15.09
N GLY A 172 -13.26 28.66 13.86
CA GLY A 172 -13.22 30.08 13.57
C GLY A 172 -12.02 30.76 14.26
N PRO A 173 -12.22 31.87 14.99
CA PRO A 173 -11.13 32.53 15.73
C PRO A 173 -10.47 31.65 16.79
N ARG A 174 -11.13 30.57 17.24
CA ARG A 174 -10.60 29.63 18.24
C ARG A 174 -9.60 28.62 17.65
N ALA A 175 -9.38 28.61 16.32
CA ALA A 175 -8.47 27.66 15.68
C ALA A 175 -6.99 27.78 16.14
N GLY A 176 -6.62 28.87 16.80
CA GLY A 176 -5.31 29.03 17.45
C GLY A 176 -5.23 28.50 18.89
N ASP A 177 -6.35 28.07 19.47
CA ASP A 177 -6.42 27.48 20.81
C ASP A 177 -6.45 25.95 20.71
N PRO A 178 -5.40 25.23 21.15
CA PRO A 178 -5.37 23.77 21.11
C PRO A 178 -6.55 23.10 21.83
N ALA A 179 -7.06 23.71 22.91
CA ALA A 179 -8.18 23.16 23.67
C ALA A 179 -9.50 23.15 22.87
N ALA A 180 -9.64 24.04 21.87
CA ALA A 180 -10.83 24.11 21.05
C ALA A 180 -10.99 22.89 20.13
N TYR A 181 -9.88 22.21 19.78
CA TYR A 181 -9.90 21.00 18.94
C TYR A 181 -10.46 19.77 19.67
N GLU A 182 -10.56 19.79 21.00
CA GLU A 182 -11.16 18.69 21.78
C GLU A 182 -12.61 18.41 21.36
N GLU A 183 -13.36 19.46 21.02
CA GLU A 183 -14.75 19.36 20.58
C GLU A 183 -14.89 18.76 19.16
N GLU A 184 -13.81 18.82 18.37
CA GLU A 184 -13.78 18.43 16.96
C GLU A 184 -13.22 17.02 16.74
N LEU A 185 -12.48 16.47 17.71
CA LEU A 185 -12.03 15.07 17.67
C LEU A 185 -13.23 14.10 17.53
N PRO A 186 -13.03 12.89 16.95
CA PRO A 186 -14.08 11.88 16.88
C PRO A 186 -14.61 11.52 18.28
N GLU A 187 -15.92 11.27 18.39
CA GLU A 187 -16.62 11.10 19.68
C GLU A 187 -15.97 10.04 20.58
N GLU A 188 -15.54 8.92 20.00
CA GLU A 188 -14.84 7.82 20.66
C GLU A 188 -13.51 8.21 21.32
N HIS A 189 -12.92 9.33 20.89
CA HIS A 189 -11.62 9.84 21.33
C HIS A 189 -11.71 11.10 22.19
N ARG A 190 -12.83 11.84 22.16
CA ARG A 190 -12.99 13.12 22.89
C ARG A 190 -12.72 12.99 24.38
N GLU A 191 -13.36 12.02 25.04
CA GLU A 191 -13.21 11.85 26.50
C GLU A 191 -11.83 11.30 26.88
N GLN A 192 -11.18 10.55 25.99
CA GLN A 192 -9.85 9.98 26.20
C GLN A 192 -8.76 11.06 26.19
N PHE A 193 -8.91 12.08 25.34
CA PHE A 193 -7.93 13.15 25.15
C PHE A 193 -8.32 14.49 25.75
N ARG A 194 -9.43 14.53 26.48
CA ARG A 194 -9.88 15.72 27.19
C ARG A 194 -8.76 16.31 28.04
N ARG A 195 -8.49 17.61 27.87
CA ARG A 195 -7.41 18.37 28.52
C ARG A 195 -6.01 17.81 28.30
N SER A 196 -5.82 17.01 27.25
CA SER A 196 -4.53 16.39 26.93
C SER A 196 -3.90 17.00 25.69
N ILE A 197 -4.65 17.79 24.90
CA ILE A 197 -4.12 18.47 23.71
C ILE A 197 -3.17 19.60 24.13
N VAL A 198 -1.90 19.44 23.79
CA VAL A 198 -0.82 20.40 24.06
C VAL A 198 -0.67 21.37 22.90
N ALA A 199 -0.71 20.86 21.67
CA ALA A 199 -0.53 21.65 20.45
C ALA A 199 -1.26 21.00 19.27
N VAL A 200 -1.64 21.81 18.29
CA VAL A 200 -2.21 21.35 17.01
C VAL A 200 -1.49 22.07 15.86
N SER A 201 -1.06 21.30 14.86
CA SER A 201 -0.48 21.80 13.61
C SER A 201 -1.32 21.30 12.43
N PRO A 202 -2.04 22.18 11.71
CA PRO A 202 -2.65 21.83 10.44
C PRO A 202 -1.56 21.61 9.37
N GLU A 203 -1.52 20.42 8.78
CA GLU A 203 -0.67 20.05 7.65
C GLU A 203 -1.51 20.00 6.36
N ARG A 204 -1.01 19.36 5.29
CA ARG A 204 -1.72 19.33 4.00
C ARG A 204 -2.91 18.41 4.02
N PHE A 205 -2.79 17.26 4.68
CA PHE A 205 -3.78 16.20 4.71
C PHE A 205 -4.12 15.72 6.13
N SER A 206 -3.55 16.33 7.17
CA SER A 206 -3.89 15.99 8.55
C SER A 206 -3.75 17.17 9.53
N PHE A 207 -4.40 17.06 10.69
CA PHE A 207 -4.05 17.80 11.88
C PHE A 207 -3.13 16.94 12.73
N ILE A 208 -1.91 17.40 12.96
CA ILE A 208 -1.00 16.82 13.94
C ILE A 208 -1.38 17.36 15.31
N VAL A 209 -1.85 16.48 16.20
CA VAL A 209 -2.31 16.81 17.55
C VAL A 209 -1.34 16.20 18.55
N ASP A 210 -0.58 17.05 19.25
CA ASP A 210 0.23 16.59 20.37
C ASP A 210 -0.67 16.41 21.59
N ILE A 211 -0.86 15.16 22.02
CA ILE A 211 -1.73 14.80 23.15
C ILE A 211 -0.95 14.49 24.44
N GLY A 212 0.38 14.68 24.42
CA GLY A 212 1.26 14.42 25.55
C GLY A 212 1.29 12.96 26.04
N ARG A 213 2.19 12.70 27.00
CA ARG A 213 2.44 11.33 27.51
C ARG A 213 1.25 10.71 28.24
N ASP A 214 0.53 11.50 29.03
CA ASP A 214 -0.57 11.02 29.85
C ASP A 214 -1.86 10.82 29.05
N GLY A 215 -2.04 11.55 27.94
CA GLY A 215 -3.11 11.28 26.96
C GLY A 215 -2.91 9.93 26.29
N PHE A 216 -1.69 9.63 25.81
CA PHE A 216 -1.37 8.35 25.17
C PHE A 216 -1.56 7.14 26.09
N ARG A 217 -1.20 7.26 27.37
CA ARG A 217 -1.39 6.16 28.35
C ARG A 217 -2.85 5.76 28.53
N ARG A 218 -3.80 6.69 28.31
CA ARG A 218 -5.24 6.44 28.44
C ARG A 218 -5.83 5.65 27.27
N LEU A 219 -5.15 5.61 26.13
CA LEU A 219 -5.56 4.78 24.99
C LEU A 219 -5.45 3.27 25.26
N GLY A 220 -4.75 2.91 26.33
CA GLY A 220 -4.64 1.55 26.81
C GLY A 220 -3.30 0.90 26.48
N PRO A 221 -3.08 -0.34 26.95
CA PRO A 221 -1.79 -1.02 26.89
C PRO A 221 -1.25 -1.19 25.46
N ARG A 222 -2.14 -1.24 24.46
CA ARG A 222 -1.80 -1.42 23.05
C ARG A 222 -1.01 -0.24 22.46
N TYR A 223 -1.12 0.95 23.03
CA TYR A 223 -0.48 2.18 22.53
C TYR A 223 0.64 2.68 23.45
N LYS A 224 1.05 1.87 24.42
CA LYS A 224 2.04 2.25 25.44
C LYS A 224 3.39 2.67 24.85
N ASP A 225 3.76 2.04 23.73
CA ASP A 225 5.04 2.24 23.05
C ASP A 225 4.90 2.92 21.67
N ALA A 226 3.68 3.38 21.33
CA ALA A 226 3.42 4.08 20.07
C ALA A 226 3.88 5.55 20.16
N SER A 227 4.54 6.04 19.11
CA SER A 227 4.94 7.43 18.94
C SER A 227 3.83 8.31 18.37
N GLY A 228 2.91 7.72 17.60
CA GLY A 228 1.77 8.36 16.96
C GLY A 228 0.67 7.36 16.62
N ILE A 229 -0.54 7.87 16.38
CA ILE A 229 -1.66 7.14 15.77
C ILE A 229 -2.40 8.03 14.79
N HIS A 230 -2.67 7.52 13.60
CA HIS A 230 -3.60 8.15 12.67
C HIS A 230 -5.05 7.74 12.99
N VAL A 231 -5.93 8.73 13.05
CA VAL A 231 -7.35 8.61 13.35
C VAL A 231 -8.14 9.30 12.23
N ALA A 232 -8.96 8.51 11.53
CA ALA A 232 -9.73 9.01 10.41
C ALA A 232 -10.69 10.15 10.82
N PRO A 233 -11.01 11.08 9.90
CA PRO A 233 -10.51 11.16 8.52
C PRO A 233 -9.24 12.00 8.34
N CYS A 234 -8.81 12.78 9.34
CA CYS A 234 -7.74 13.77 9.17
C CYS A 234 -6.95 14.05 10.44
N TRP A 235 -6.98 13.17 11.45
CA TRP A 235 -6.31 13.41 12.73
C TRP A 235 -5.09 12.51 12.87
N SER A 236 -3.98 13.08 13.32
CA SER A 236 -2.78 12.32 13.66
C SER A 236 -2.33 12.71 15.05
N LEU A 237 -2.50 11.80 16.01
CA LEU A 237 -2.26 12.05 17.43
C LEU A 237 -0.86 11.59 17.77
N ILE A 238 -0.01 12.47 18.30
CA ILE A 238 1.41 12.18 18.56
C ILE A 238 1.77 12.35 20.04
N ASN A 239 2.77 11.58 20.49
CA ASN A 239 3.35 11.69 21.83
C ASN A 239 4.72 12.35 21.76
N ARG A 240 4.76 13.67 21.79
CA ARG A 240 6.02 14.41 21.65
C ARG A 240 7.03 14.09 22.76
N THR A 241 6.57 13.79 23.97
CA THR A 241 7.44 13.43 25.10
C THR A 241 8.13 12.07 24.92
N MET A 242 7.49 11.10 24.25
CA MET A 242 8.14 9.83 23.88
C MET A 242 9.14 10.04 22.75
N LEU A 243 8.80 10.86 21.75
CA LEU A 243 9.72 11.25 20.67
C LEU A 243 10.98 11.92 21.24
N ASP A 244 10.80 12.91 22.11
CA ASP A 244 11.89 13.62 22.80
C ASP A 244 12.72 12.71 23.72
N GLY A 245 12.09 11.73 24.39
CA GLY A 245 12.77 10.75 25.26
C GLY A 245 13.57 9.68 24.51
N GLN A 246 13.06 9.23 23.35
CA GLN A 246 13.79 8.35 22.44
C GLN A 246 14.99 9.08 21.81
N ASN A 247 14.84 10.36 21.49
CA ASN A 247 15.95 11.25 21.08
C ASN A 247 17.01 11.39 22.16
N LEU A 248 16.59 11.55 23.42
CA LEU A 248 17.50 11.69 24.55
C LEU A 248 18.32 10.41 24.78
N MET A 249 17.69 9.24 24.71
CA MET A 249 18.38 7.95 24.89
C MET A 249 19.32 7.64 23.71
N ALA A 250 18.94 7.95 22.47
CA ALA A 250 19.83 7.83 21.32
C ALA A 250 21.02 8.81 21.42
N GLY A 251 20.80 10.05 21.87
CA GLY A 251 21.86 11.04 22.07
C GLY A 251 22.80 10.78 23.26
N ILE A 252 22.43 9.91 24.20
CA ILE A 252 23.30 9.49 25.33
C ILE A 252 24.22 8.33 24.91
N PHE A 253 23.82 7.51 23.93
CA PHE A 253 24.58 6.35 23.45
C PHE A 253 25.17 6.51 22.04
N GLY A 254 24.86 7.62 21.35
CA GLY A 254 25.29 7.94 19.99
C GLY A 254 26.26 9.11 19.95
N ASP A 255 27.17 9.09 18.98
CA ASP A 255 28.21 10.11 18.75
C ASP A 255 27.61 11.53 18.63
N GLU A 256 28.42 12.56 18.90
CA GLU A 256 28.03 13.99 18.86
C GLU A 256 27.40 14.44 17.52
N HIS A 257 27.65 13.65 16.45
CA HIS A 257 27.07 13.79 15.12
C HIS A 257 25.61 13.30 15.00
N GLU A 258 25.14 12.43 15.89
CA GLU A 258 23.73 12.00 15.98
C GLU A 258 22.89 13.03 16.74
N MET A 259 23.42 13.66 17.80
CA MET A 259 22.69 14.70 18.56
C MET A 259 22.18 15.87 17.69
N LYS A 260 22.92 16.28 16.64
CA LYS A 260 22.45 17.30 15.68
C LYS A 260 21.38 16.77 14.71
N ARG A 261 21.34 15.46 14.42
CA ARG A 261 20.36 14.84 13.51
C ARG A 261 18.97 14.75 14.15
N TRP A 262 18.89 14.48 15.45
CA TRP A 262 17.62 14.28 16.15
C TRP A 262 16.85 15.58 16.49
N GLN A 263 17.47 16.76 16.39
CA GLN A 263 16.78 18.05 16.57
C GLN A 263 15.70 18.33 15.51
N HIS A 264 15.64 17.55 14.43
CA HIS A 264 14.67 17.68 13.33
C HIS A 264 13.47 16.72 13.43
N GLN A 265 13.36 15.90 14.49
CA GLN A 265 12.30 14.90 14.63
C GLN A 265 10.85 15.40 14.57
N PRO A 266 10.48 16.60 15.06
CA PRO A 266 9.12 17.09 14.90
C PRO A 266 8.67 17.22 13.43
N ALA A 267 9.62 17.50 12.52
CA ALA A 267 9.36 17.53 11.08
C ALA A 267 9.29 16.12 10.46
N ILE A 268 9.99 15.15 11.06
CA ILE A 268 9.96 13.74 10.66
C ILE A 268 8.56 13.16 10.94
N THR A 269 8.00 13.38 12.14
CA THR A 269 6.64 12.89 12.48
C THR A 269 5.54 13.62 11.72
N ALA A 270 5.67 14.93 11.46
CA ALA A 270 4.67 15.65 10.67
C ALA A 270 4.62 15.12 9.22
N LYS A 271 5.78 14.91 8.57
CA LYS A 271 5.85 14.29 7.24
C LYS A 271 5.35 12.85 7.22
N HIS A 272 5.67 12.06 8.25
CA HIS A 272 5.18 10.69 8.43
C HIS A 272 3.65 10.60 8.38
N GLU A 273 3.03 11.44 9.18
CA GLU A 273 1.59 11.44 9.41
C GLU A 273 0.83 12.10 8.24
N ASP A 274 1.39 13.15 7.63
CA ASP A 274 0.86 13.77 6.40
C ASP A 274 0.92 12.77 5.23
N PHE A 275 1.97 11.94 5.15
CA PHE A 275 2.07 10.84 4.18
C PHE A 275 0.98 9.79 4.41
N HIS A 276 0.81 9.30 5.65
CA HIS A 276 -0.26 8.35 5.97
C HIS A 276 -1.64 8.88 5.59
N ALA A 277 -1.92 10.14 5.95
CA ALA A 277 -3.21 10.75 5.66
C ALA A 277 -3.45 10.92 4.15
N PHE A 278 -2.42 11.24 3.38
CA PHE A 278 -2.50 11.30 1.92
C PHE A 278 -2.75 9.90 1.31
N PHE A 279 -1.96 8.90 1.71
CA PHE A 279 -2.01 7.56 1.12
C PHE A 279 -3.16 6.68 1.65
N GLN A 280 -3.83 7.07 2.74
CA GLN A 280 -4.99 6.35 3.29
C GLN A 280 -6.09 6.10 2.24
N GLY A 281 -6.28 7.03 1.31
CA GLY A 281 -7.25 6.91 0.21
C GLY A 281 -6.80 6.01 -0.94
N PHE A 282 -5.48 5.83 -1.10
CA PHE A 282 -4.84 5.03 -2.15
C PHE A 282 -4.62 3.59 -1.70
N ALA A 283 -4.57 3.37 -0.38
CA ALA A 283 -4.99 2.13 0.20
C ALA A 283 -6.46 1.96 -0.18
N GLU A 284 -6.71 1.34 -1.34
CA GLU A 284 -7.93 0.56 -1.49
C GLU A 284 -8.09 -0.26 -0.20
N LYS A 285 -9.30 -0.70 0.14
CA LYS A 285 -9.45 -1.80 1.12
C LYS A 285 -8.83 -3.09 0.55
N GLN A 286 -7.59 -3.03 0.08
CA GLN A 286 -6.78 -4.11 -0.40
C GLN A 286 -6.57 -4.95 0.83
N GLY A 287 -7.30 -6.05 0.86
CA GLY A 287 -6.98 -7.14 1.73
C GLY A 287 -5.67 -7.80 1.30
N PHE A 288 -4.58 -7.05 1.21
CA PHE A 288 -3.24 -7.58 0.95
C PHE A 288 -2.78 -8.44 2.13
N PHE A 289 -3.23 -8.14 3.33
CA PHE A 289 -3.23 -9.09 4.44
C PHE A 289 -4.20 -8.57 5.50
N SER A 290 -5.00 -9.45 6.11
CA SER A 290 -5.64 -9.07 7.37
C SER A 290 -5.56 -10.23 8.34
N VAL A 291 -5.10 -9.90 9.54
CA VAL A 291 -4.99 -10.84 10.67
C VAL A 291 -6.29 -11.64 10.84
N GLN A 292 -7.43 -10.94 10.81
CA GLN A 292 -8.76 -11.55 10.95
C GLN A 292 -9.10 -12.51 9.79
N ARG A 293 -8.71 -12.17 8.56
CA ARG A 293 -8.98 -13.01 7.38
C ARG A 293 -8.19 -14.32 7.42
N ILE A 294 -6.96 -14.30 7.93
CA ILE A 294 -6.15 -15.52 8.07
C ILE A 294 -6.63 -16.41 9.19
N SER A 295 -6.98 -15.83 10.34
CA SER A 295 -7.61 -16.61 11.42
C SER A 295 -8.92 -17.25 10.93
N ARG A 296 -9.79 -16.49 10.25
CA ARG A 296 -11.03 -17.04 9.65
C ARG A 296 -10.75 -18.13 8.63
N GLN A 297 -9.74 -17.96 7.79
CA GLN A 297 -9.36 -18.96 6.79
C GLN A 297 -8.87 -20.25 7.44
N ALA A 298 -8.05 -20.15 8.50
CA ALA A 298 -7.62 -21.30 9.29
C ALA A 298 -8.83 -21.99 9.95
N ASP A 299 -9.74 -21.23 10.55
CA ASP A 299 -10.95 -21.78 11.18
C ASP A 299 -11.87 -22.48 10.16
N GLN A 300 -12.05 -21.90 8.97
CA GLN A 300 -12.82 -22.51 7.88
C GLN A 300 -12.17 -23.82 7.42
N LEU A 301 -10.85 -23.84 7.28
CA LEU A 301 -10.12 -25.04 6.88
C LEU A 301 -10.25 -26.17 7.90
N LEU A 302 -10.15 -25.84 9.20
CA LEU A 302 -10.36 -26.79 10.29
C LEU A 302 -11.79 -27.34 10.27
N ARG A 303 -12.80 -26.47 10.11
CA ARG A 303 -14.20 -26.90 9.99
C ARG A 303 -14.43 -27.83 8.79
N LEU A 304 -13.83 -27.53 7.64
CA LEU A 304 -13.93 -28.38 6.46
C LEU A 304 -13.31 -29.77 6.68
N LYS A 305 -12.19 -29.83 7.40
CA LYS A 305 -11.58 -31.09 7.81
C LYS A 305 -12.45 -31.86 8.82
N GLU A 306 -13.05 -31.17 9.80
CA GLU A 306 -13.95 -31.76 10.78
C GLU A 306 -15.18 -32.41 10.14
N ILE A 307 -15.78 -31.75 9.13
CA ILE A 307 -16.93 -32.30 8.38
C ILE A 307 -16.52 -33.28 7.27
N GLN A 308 -15.23 -33.63 7.17
CA GLN A 308 -14.68 -34.54 6.17
C GLN A 308 -15.01 -34.11 4.73
N ALA A 309 -14.86 -32.81 4.44
CA ALA A 309 -15.07 -32.27 3.10
C ALA A 309 -14.16 -32.98 2.06
N PRO A 310 -14.55 -33.01 0.77
CA PRO A 310 -13.74 -33.63 -0.26
C PRO A 310 -12.33 -33.07 -0.30
N LYS A 311 -11.33 -33.94 -0.53
CA LYS A 311 -9.91 -33.56 -0.54
C LYS A 311 -9.61 -32.37 -1.46
N ALA A 312 -10.25 -32.30 -2.63
CA ALA A 312 -10.08 -31.18 -3.56
C ALA A 312 -10.47 -29.82 -2.95
N VAL A 313 -11.50 -29.79 -2.09
CA VAL A 313 -11.93 -28.56 -1.38
C VAL A 313 -10.91 -28.20 -0.32
N ILE A 314 -10.42 -29.18 0.45
CA ILE A 314 -9.39 -28.95 1.48
C ILE A 314 -8.09 -28.45 0.83
N ASP A 315 -7.64 -29.08 -0.26
CA ASP A 315 -6.44 -28.69 -1.00
C ASP A 315 -6.56 -27.27 -1.57
N HIS A 316 -7.75 -26.90 -2.06
CA HIS A 316 -8.03 -25.55 -2.54
C HIS A 316 -7.90 -24.50 -1.42
N GLU A 317 -8.49 -24.77 -0.27
CA GLU A 317 -8.44 -23.85 0.88
C GLU A 317 -7.02 -23.77 1.47
N LEU A 318 -6.25 -24.87 1.45
CA LEU A 318 -4.83 -24.85 1.80
C LEU A 318 -4.03 -23.93 0.86
N GLN A 319 -4.31 -23.94 -0.44
CA GLN A 319 -3.67 -23.02 -1.39
C GLN A 319 -4.07 -21.56 -1.17
N ILE A 320 -5.33 -21.31 -0.80
CA ILE A 320 -5.77 -19.96 -0.42
C ILE A 320 -5.05 -19.51 0.86
N PHE A 321 -4.99 -20.37 1.88
CA PHE A 321 -4.28 -20.08 3.11
C PHE A 321 -2.80 -19.80 2.86
N ALA A 322 -2.10 -20.63 2.06
CA ALA A 322 -0.70 -20.41 1.70
C ALA A 322 -0.47 -19.08 0.97
N ARG A 323 -1.35 -18.71 0.03
CA ARG A 323 -1.26 -17.41 -0.66
C ARG A 323 -1.42 -16.24 0.31
N ARG A 324 -2.40 -16.31 1.21
CA ARG A 324 -2.64 -15.27 2.22
C ARG A 324 -1.52 -15.20 3.26
N ALA A 325 -1.01 -16.34 3.69
CA ALA A 325 0.14 -16.40 4.58
C ALA A 325 1.32 -15.69 3.90
N ARG A 326 1.67 -16.02 2.65
CA ARG A 326 2.79 -15.37 1.95
C ARG A 326 2.71 -13.84 1.89
N THR A 327 1.52 -13.27 1.75
CA THR A 327 1.36 -11.81 1.68
C THR A 327 1.45 -11.13 3.05
N PHE A 328 1.74 -11.85 4.14
CA PHE A 328 1.97 -11.24 5.47
C PHE A 328 3.10 -10.21 5.46
N GLN A 329 4.11 -10.37 4.58
CA GLN A 329 5.24 -9.45 4.48
C GLN A 329 4.82 -8.03 4.11
N ASP A 330 3.64 -7.91 3.50
CA ASP A 330 3.05 -6.65 3.05
C ASP A 330 2.23 -5.98 4.17
N TYR A 331 2.04 -6.66 5.30
CA TYR A 331 1.37 -6.08 6.46
C TYR A 331 2.23 -4.99 7.09
N GLY A 332 1.66 -3.81 7.30
CA GLY A 332 2.40 -2.64 7.77
C GLY A 332 3.27 -1.98 6.69
N HIS A 333 3.09 -2.31 5.40
CA HIS A 333 3.80 -1.63 4.31
C HIS A 333 3.59 -0.10 4.33
N GLU A 334 2.39 0.37 4.67
CA GLU A 334 2.11 1.80 4.86
C GLU A 334 3.01 2.43 5.94
N GLU A 335 3.21 1.75 7.07
CA GLU A 335 4.10 2.20 8.14
C GLU A 335 5.55 2.26 7.65
N LEU A 336 5.99 1.23 6.92
CA LEU A 336 7.32 1.22 6.32
C LEU A 336 7.51 2.39 5.33
N LEU A 337 6.51 2.70 4.52
CA LEU A 337 6.56 3.82 3.59
C LEU A 337 6.59 5.17 4.29
N ALA A 338 5.79 5.33 5.34
CA ALA A 338 5.80 6.54 6.13
C ALA A 338 7.12 6.70 6.90
N GLU A 339 7.68 5.62 7.45
CA GLU A 339 9.02 5.60 8.07
C GLU A 339 10.08 6.06 7.05
N LEU A 340 9.98 5.61 5.79
CA LEU A 340 10.86 6.01 4.70
C LEU A 340 10.67 7.47 4.27
N ALA A 341 9.44 7.94 4.07
CA ALA A 341 9.14 9.32 3.70
C ALA A 341 9.68 10.33 4.72
N SER A 342 9.82 9.90 5.97
CA SER A 342 10.23 10.75 7.08
C SER A 342 11.75 10.82 7.25
N ALA A 343 12.46 9.72 6.96
CA ALA A 343 13.92 9.63 7.08
C ALA A 343 14.53 8.57 6.14
N PRO A 344 14.58 8.81 4.82
CA PRO A 344 14.89 7.77 3.83
C PRO A 344 16.34 7.24 3.86
N HIS A 345 17.23 7.84 4.67
CA HIS A 345 18.68 7.58 4.61
C HIS A 345 19.42 7.50 5.95
N GLU A 346 18.77 7.79 7.08
CA GLU A 346 19.50 7.96 8.35
C GLU A 346 19.38 6.71 9.22
N VAL A 347 18.16 6.30 9.59
CA VAL A 347 17.80 5.01 10.17
C VAL A 347 16.27 4.94 10.03
N ILE A 348 15.72 3.94 9.34
CA ILE A 348 14.27 3.65 9.41
C ILE A 348 13.93 3.43 10.90
N PRO A 349 13.08 4.23 11.56
CA PRO A 349 12.82 4.09 12.98
C PRO A 349 12.38 2.66 13.34
N ASN A 350 12.81 2.15 14.49
CA ASN A 350 12.63 0.75 14.87
C ASN A 350 11.24 0.40 15.44
N SER A 351 10.25 1.30 15.39
CA SER A 351 9.13 1.22 16.31
C SER A 351 7.82 0.67 15.75
N THR A 352 7.45 0.93 14.49
CA THR A 352 6.05 0.71 14.06
C THR A 352 5.90 -0.41 13.04
N TYR A 353 6.64 -0.40 11.93
CA TYR A 353 6.63 -1.53 10.98
C TYR A 353 7.07 -2.84 11.63
N ALA A 354 8.16 -2.81 12.38
CA ALA A 354 8.66 -3.98 13.11
C ALA A 354 7.66 -4.50 14.15
N ALA A 355 6.92 -3.60 14.82
CA ALA A 355 5.89 -3.99 15.78
C ALA A 355 4.66 -4.61 15.11
N GLU A 356 4.20 -4.09 13.98
CA GLU A 356 3.12 -4.69 13.18
C GLU A 356 3.51 -6.07 12.62
N MET A 357 4.75 -6.21 12.17
CA MET A 357 5.31 -7.49 11.75
C MET A 357 5.42 -8.50 12.91
N GLY A 358 5.88 -8.07 14.10
CA GLY A 358 5.94 -8.91 15.30
C GLY A 358 4.55 -9.37 15.80
N LYS A 359 3.53 -8.51 15.69
CA LYS A 359 2.12 -8.91 15.97
C LYS A 359 1.65 -10.01 15.01
N THR A 360 2.01 -9.88 13.75
CA THR A 360 1.66 -10.84 12.70
C THR A 360 2.36 -12.17 12.91
N GLU A 361 3.65 -12.15 13.27
CA GLU A 361 4.42 -13.33 13.66
C GLU A 361 3.79 -14.05 14.85
N ALA A 362 3.44 -13.31 15.92
CA ALA A 362 2.79 -13.87 17.11
C ALA A 362 1.45 -14.55 16.78
N LEU A 363 0.66 -13.98 15.87
CA LEU A 363 -0.59 -14.58 15.41
C LEU A 363 -0.35 -15.89 14.66
N LEU A 364 0.58 -15.90 13.70
CA LEU A 364 0.91 -17.11 12.94
C LEU A 364 1.40 -18.21 13.87
N HIS A 365 2.22 -17.89 14.87
CA HIS A 365 2.58 -18.82 15.93
C HIS A 365 1.39 -19.31 16.75
N GLY A 366 0.42 -18.45 17.06
CA GLY A 366 -0.81 -18.82 17.76
C GLY A 366 -1.73 -19.77 16.97
N LEU A 367 -1.58 -19.85 15.65
CA LEU A 367 -2.28 -20.82 14.80
C LEU A 367 -1.58 -22.19 14.75
N LYS A 368 -0.32 -22.28 15.20
CA LYS A 368 0.43 -23.54 15.18
C LYS A 368 -0.14 -24.57 16.15
N GLY A 369 0.04 -25.85 15.84
CA GLY A 369 -0.42 -26.98 16.64
C GLY A 369 -1.92 -27.27 16.52
N ARG A 370 -2.66 -26.49 15.72
CA ARG A 370 -4.08 -26.74 15.42
C ARG A 370 -4.25 -27.78 14.32
N ASP A 371 -3.35 -27.83 13.35
CA ASP A 371 -3.37 -28.78 12.23
C ASP A 371 -1.99 -28.90 11.56
N PRO A 372 -1.51 -30.11 11.21
CA PRO A 372 -0.18 -30.31 10.61
C PRO A 372 0.02 -29.63 9.25
N ASP A 373 -1.02 -29.49 8.42
CA ASP A 373 -0.90 -28.86 7.11
C ASP A 373 -0.78 -27.33 7.25
N LEU A 374 -1.50 -26.75 8.22
CA LEU A 374 -1.33 -25.35 8.59
C LEU A 374 0.07 -25.08 9.13
N ASP A 375 0.57 -25.94 10.02
CA ASP A 375 1.91 -25.82 10.62
C ASP A 375 2.99 -25.78 9.55
N ARG A 376 2.91 -26.67 8.55
CA ARG A 376 3.85 -26.71 7.43
C ARG A 376 3.87 -25.41 6.64
N ILE A 377 2.70 -24.83 6.36
CA ILE A 377 2.60 -23.56 5.62
C ILE A 377 3.16 -22.42 6.48
N ILE A 378 2.80 -22.36 7.76
CA ILE A 378 3.26 -21.33 8.69
C ILE A 378 4.79 -21.36 8.81
N ASP A 379 5.38 -22.54 9.00
CA ASP A 379 6.84 -22.70 9.12
C ASP A 379 7.59 -22.34 7.84
N GLN A 380 6.97 -22.55 6.68
CA GLN A 380 7.54 -22.14 5.41
C GLN A 380 7.51 -20.62 5.25
N GLU A 381 6.41 -19.98 5.61
CA GLU A 381 6.21 -18.55 5.37
C GLU A 381 6.90 -17.68 6.44
N ILE A 382 6.92 -18.07 7.72
CA ILE A 382 7.65 -17.34 8.80
C ILE A 382 9.14 -17.18 8.49
N LYS A 383 9.77 -18.15 7.80
CA LYS A 383 11.18 -18.02 7.36
C LYS A 383 11.42 -16.84 6.43
N ASN A 384 10.37 -16.32 5.81
CA ASN A 384 10.42 -15.15 4.94
C ASN A 384 10.19 -13.84 5.74
N LEU A 385 9.82 -13.90 7.03
CA LEU A 385 9.57 -12.76 7.92
C LEU A 385 10.90 -12.22 8.46
N ASP A 386 11.68 -11.57 7.61
CA ASP A 386 12.97 -10.97 7.99
C ASP A 386 12.92 -9.45 7.79
N VAL A 387 12.43 -8.75 8.82
CA VAL A 387 12.26 -7.29 8.83
C VAL A 387 13.60 -6.59 8.59
N SER A 388 14.68 -7.09 9.22
CA SER A 388 16.03 -6.53 9.06
C SER A 388 16.48 -6.63 7.60
N ARG A 389 16.33 -7.80 6.97
CA ARG A 389 16.69 -7.99 5.57
C ARG A 389 15.83 -7.17 4.62
N ILE A 390 14.54 -7.01 4.89
CA ILE A 390 13.68 -6.12 4.10
C ILE A 390 14.26 -4.71 4.15
N ARG A 391 14.50 -4.18 5.35
CA ARG A 391 15.08 -2.84 5.55
C ARG A 391 16.43 -2.65 4.87
N GLU A 392 17.33 -3.61 5.00
CA GLU A 392 18.63 -3.58 4.30
C GLU A 392 18.49 -3.52 2.78
N ARG A 393 17.45 -4.14 2.21
CA ARG A 393 17.18 -4.04 0.77
C ARG A 393 16.72 -2.62 0.40
N PHE A 394 15.79 -2.06 1.16
CA PHE A 394 15.35 -0.66 0.98
C PHE A 394 16.53 0.32 1.07
N GLN A 395 17.32 0.24 2.14
CA GLN A 395 18.49 1.11 2.36
C GLN A 395 19.48 1.02 1.20
N ARG A 396 19.81 -0.19 0.75
CA ARG A 396 20.70 -0.39 -0.41
C ARG A 396 20.14 0.21 -1.69
N LEU A 397 18.83 0.13 -1.93
CA LEU A 397 18.22 0.75 -3.10
C LEU A 397 18.35 2.27 -3.04
N TYR A 398 18.06 2.88 -1.89
CA TYR A 398 18.23 4.31 -1.69
C TYR A 398 19.68 4.76 -1.85
N GLU A 399 20.63 4.06 -1.25
CA GLU A 399 22.06 4.32 -1.42
C GLU A 399 22.46 4.25 -2.90
N THR A 400 22.05 3.19 -3.59
CA THR A 400 22.35 2.97 -5.01
C THR A 400 21.79 4.09 -5.90
N VAL A 401 20.51 4.42 -5.74
CA VAL A 401 19.86 5.47 -6.54
C VAL A 401 20.46 6.84 -6.21
N ARG A 402 20.69 7.15 -4.93
CA ARG A 402 21.32 8.41 -4.51
C ARG A 402 22.69 8.61 -5.14
N GLU A 403 23.51 7.57 -5.19
CA GLU A 403 24.86 7.65 -5.72
C GLU A 403 24.90 7.69 -7.24
N LYS A 404 24.02 6.93 -7.91
CA LYS A 404 24.16 6.65 -9.35
C LYS A 404 23.07 7.24 -10.25
N ALA A 405 21.92 7.61 -9.68
CA ALA A 405 20.78 8.20 -10.39
C ALA A 405 19.96 9.10 -9.43
N PRO A 406 20.57 10.13 -8.80
CA PRO A 406 19.91 10.93 -7.75
C PRO A 406 18.60 11.61 -8.22
N GLU A 407 18.48 11.91 -9.52
CA GLU A 407 17.26 12.43 -10.12
C GLU A 407 16.06 11.46 -10.07
N ARG A 408 16.32 10.17 -9.79
CA ARG A 408 15.33 9.09 -9.69
C ARG A 408 14.97 8.74 -8.23
N LEU A 409 15.44 9.51 -7.25
CA LEU A 409 15.12 9.23 -5.84
C LEU A 409 13.61 9.26 -5.56
N LEU A 410 12.90 10.24 -6.11
CA LEU A 410 11.46 10.33 -5.98
C LEU A 410 10.74 9.13 -6.66
N ASP A 411 11.29 8.64 -7.77
CA ASP A 411 10.78 7.46 -8.49
C ASP A 411 10.88 6.21 -7.63
N LEU A 412 11.97 6.11 -6.85
CA LEU A 412 12.15 5.05 -5.88
C LEU A 412 11.10 5.14 -4.76
N ASP A 413 10.87 6.33 -4.18
CA ASP A 413 9.82 6.54 -3.16
C ASP A 413 8.46 6.01 -3.66
N ILE A 414 8.12 6.36 -4.90
CA ILE A 414 6.84 6.01 -5.54
C ILE A 414 6.79 4.53 -5.91
N ALA A 415 7.87 3.97 -6.45
CA ALA A 415 7.95 2.55 -6.76
C ALA A 415 7.75 1.72 -5.48
N LEU A 416 8.36 2.14 -4.38
CA LEU A 416 8.16 1.51 -3.09
C LEU A 416 6.73 1.65 -2.59
N ALA A 417 6.05 2.77 -2.86
CA ALA A 417 4.64 2.94 -2.54
C ALA A 417 3.72 1.99 -3.34
N ILE A 418 4.03 1.73 -4.61
CA ILE A 418 3.24 0.87 -5.50
C ILE A 418 3.54 -0.62 -5.27
N PHE A 419 4.80 -0.97 -4.95
CA PHE A 419 5.25 -2.35 -4.82
C PHE A 419 5.53 -2.70 -3.36
N PRO A 420 4.69 -3.51 -2.72
CA PRO A 420 4.91 -3.92 -1.34
C PRO A 420 6.14 -4.84 -1.21
N PRO A 421 6.63 -5.08 0.03
CA PRO A 421 7.84 -5.87 0.28
C PRO A 421 7.91 -7.22 -0.43
N SER A 422 6.78 -7.94 -0.57
CA SER A 422 6.71 -9.21 -1.30
C SER A 422 7.08 -9.09 -2.79
N LYS A 423 6.90 -7.89 -3.37
CA LYS A 423 7.20 -7.53 -4.76
C LYS A 423 8.49 -6.74 -4.94
N MET A 424 9.33 -6.62 -3.90
CA MET A 424 10.57 -5.82 -3.92
C MET A 424 11.54 -6.14 -5.08
N ARG A 425 11.53 -7.38 -5.60
CA ARG A 425 12.33 -7.74 -6.79
C ARG A 425 11.99 -6.93 -8.03
N HIS A 426 10.75 -6.45 -8.14
CA HIS A 426 10.35 -5.57 -9.23
C HIS A 426 11.00 -4.20 -9.09
N VAL A 427 11.09 -3.66 -7.87
CA VAL A 427 11.76 -2.38 -7.57
C VAL A 427 13.26 -2.50 -7.81
N GLU A 428 13.91 -3.56 -7.33
CA GLU A 428 15.34 -3.81 -7.58
C GLU A 428 15.67 -3.76 -9.08
N ARG A 429 14.84 -4.38 -9.92
CA ARG A 429 15.02 -4.36 -11.38
C ARG A 429 14.73 -3.01 -12.04
N LEU A 430 13.80 -2.23 -11.48
CA LEU A 430 13.58 -0.85 -11.94
C LEU A 430 14.81 -0.01 -11.64
N VAL A 431 15.36 -0.11 -10.42
CA VAL A 431 16.60 0.56 -10.04
C VAL A 431 17.77 0.13 -10.93
N GLU A 432 17.91 -1.16 -11.25
CA GLU A 432 18.90 -1.66 -12.20
C GLU A 432 18.79 -0.97 -13.58
N ARG A 433 17.57 -0.65 -14.05
CA ARG A 433 17.33 0.06 -15.31
C ARG A 433 17.62 1.56 -15.21
N TRP A 434 17.34 2.18 -14.06
CA TRP A 434 17.58 3.61 -13.83
C TRP A 434 19.06 3.94 -13.68
N VAL A 435 19.80 3.05 -13.04
CA VAL A 435 21.23 3.20 -12.81
C VAL A 435 21.95 2.98 -14.14
N PRO A 436 22.67 3.98 -14.66
CA PRO A 436 23.46 3.80 -15.88
C PRO A 436 24.43 2.63 -15.67
N HIS A 437 24.27 1.56 -16.44
CA HIS A 437 25.31 0.54 -16.51
C HIS A 437 26.54 1.23 -17.08
N GLY A 438 27.59 1.34 -16.26
CA GLY A 438 28.86 1.89 -16.70
C GLY A 438 29.23 1.24 -18.02
N LEU A 439 29.30 2.04 -19.08
CA LEU A 439 30.00 1.69 -20.31
C LEU A 439 31.51 1.67 -19.98
N GLU A 440 31.94 0.72 -19.17
CA GLU A 440 33.29 0.16 -19.26
C GLU A 440 33.23 -1.01 -20.24
N ARG A 441 32.89 -0.69 -21.49
CA ARG A 441 33.49 -1.46 -22.59
C ARG A 441 34.88 -0.88 -22.72
N ASP A 442 35.84 -1.55 -22.10
CA ASP A 442 37.26 -1.41 -22.40
C ASP A 442 37.43 -1.28 -23.92
N GLN A 443 37.67 -0.06 -24.38
CA GLN A 443 38.25 0.22 -25.68
C GLN A 443 39.78 0.03 -25.62
N SER A 444 40.28 -0.93 -24.84
CA SER A 444 41.64 -1.45 -25.00
C SER A 444 41.66 -2.42 -26.18
N GLY A 445 41.39 -1.88 -27.37
CA GLY A 445 41.33 -2.59 -28.63
C GLY A 445 41.56 -1.63 -29.78
N GLY A 446 42.71 -0.94 -29.76
CA GLY A 446 43.01 0.10 -30.75
C GLY A 446 44.38 0.72 -30.59
N GLY A 447 45.44 -0.11 -30.57
CA GLY A 447 46.82 0.35 -30.57
C GLY A 447 47.73 -0.64 -31.29
N ARG A 448 47.49 -0.83 -32.60
CA ARG A 448 48.55 -1.29 -33.50
C ARG A 448 49.48 -0.10 -33.72
N GLU A 449 50.56 -0.04 -32.97
CA GLU A 449 51.74 0.72 -33.38
C GLU A 449 52.55 -0.17 -34.32
N ASP A 450 52.38 0.06 -35.62
CA ASP A 450 53.41 -0.26 -36.61
C ASP A 450 54.57 0.70 -36.34
N GLY A 451 55.73 0.14 -36.00
CA GLY A 451 56.93 0.90 -35.62
C GLY A 451 57.65 1.57 -36.79
N PRO A 452 58.79 2.23 -36.53
CA PRO A 452 59.82 2.44 -37.54
C PRO A 452 61.00 1.48 -37.34
N GLU A 453 61.44 0.89 -38.45
CA GLU A 453 62.65 0.08 -38.61
C GLU A 453 63.91 0.78 -38.08
N PRO A 454 64.94 0.00 -37.68
CA PRO A 454 66.22 0.53 -37.26
C PRO A 454 67.09 0.87 -38.47
N LEU A 455 68.03 1.82 -38.31
CA LEU A 455 69.37 1.89 -38.90
C LEU A 455 70.02 3.24 -38.50
N PRO A 456 71.36 3.39 -38.46
CA PRO A 456 72.43 2.39 -38.42
C PRO A 456 73.01 2.11 -37.03
#